data_AF-A0A2T3B0K3-F1
#
_entry.id   AF-A0A2T3B0K3-F1
#
_cell.length_a   1.000
_cell.length_b   1.000
_cell.length_c   1.000
_cell.angle_alpha   90.00
_cell.angle_beta   90.00
_cell.angle_gamma   90.00
#
_symmetry.space_group_name_H-M   'P 1'
#
loop_
_entity.id
_entity.type
_entity.pdbx_description
1 polymer ?
#
loop_
_entity_poly.entity_id
_entity_poly.type
_entity_poly.pdbx_seq_one_letter_code
_entity_poly.pdbx_strand_id
1 'polypeptide(L)'
;MPQIAYGIASNDVYYTIDSLIQQLVNIKNETGVFLLKLDGRVIDTKGWNSWEWTHGIGLYGLWKYHTLTDSTSCLEIIEALFAARLALTRYQEPNGLWRTLIDHPICEGSHAESSATAGFALGMLKALRLRYIRSEEYRESAVRAGKAVLANINALGELTDLLV
;
A
#
# COMPACT_ATOMS: atom_id res chain seq x y z
N MET A 1 13.24 19.70 16.07
CA MET A 1 12.59 19.32 17.34
C MET A 1 13.43 19.81 18.50
N PRO A 2 12.84 20.12 19.67
CA PRO A 2 13.62 20.39 20.88
C PRO A 2 14.49 19.17 21.24
N GLN A 3 15.68 19.40 21.79
CA GLN A 3 16.61 18.31 22.15
C GLN A 3 16.00 17.35 23.18
N ILE A 4 15.19 17.87 24.10
CA ILE A 4 14.43 17.11 25.10
C ILE A 4 13.01 17.67 25.15
N ALA A 5 12.00 16.80 25.09
CA ALA A 5 10.60 17.13 25.26
C ALA A 5 9.94 16.15 26.22
N TYR A 6 9.22 16.65 27.23
CA TYR A 6 8.54 15.82 28.23
C TYR A 6 9.44 14.75 28.88
N GLY A 7 10.73 15.05 29.07
CA GLY A 7 11.71 14.13 29.64
C GLY A 7 12.28 13.09 28.67
N ILE A 8 11.95 13.17 27.38
CA ILE A 8 12.43 12.24 26.34
C ILE A 8 13.41 12.99 25.43
N ALA A 9 14.61 12.44 25.23
CA ALA A 9 15.57 13.00 24.31
C ALA A 9 15.19 12.68 22.85
N SER A 10 15.36 13.67 21.97
CA SER A 10 15.07 13.53 20.54
C SER A 10 15.83 12.36 19.89
N ASN A 11 17.10 12.13 20.29
CA ASN A 11 17.90 11.01 19.80
C ASN A 11 17.30 9.65 20.17
N ASP A 12 16.75 9.50 21.37
CA ASP A 12 16.11 8.25 21.81
C ASP A 12 14.86 7.97 20.99
N VAL A 13 14.11 9.03 20.62
CA VAL A 13 12.94 8.92 19.73
C VAL A 13 13.36 8.44 18.35
N TYR A 14 14.35 9.07 17.72
CA TYR A 14 14.84 8.67 16.38
C TYR A 14 15.36 7.23 16.39
N TYR A 15 16.21 6.88 17.37
CA TYR A 15 16.73 5.53 17.52
C TYR A 15 15.61 4.48 17.69
N THR A 16 14.60 4.79 18.51
CA THR A 16 13.48 3.89 18.75
C THR A 16 12.63 3.72 17.49
N ILE A 17 12.33 4.81 16.78
CA ILE A 17 11.56 4.76 15.53
C ILE A 17 12.30 3.92 14.48
N ASP A 18 13.59 4.17 14.27
CA ASP A 18 14.38 3.43 13.29
C ASP A 18 14.44 1.93 13.63
N SER A 19 14.61 1.59 14.90
CA SER A 19 14.59 0.21 15.39
C SER A 19 13.23 -0.47 15.18
N LEU A 20 12.13 0.24 15.46
CA LEU A 20 10.77 -0.27 15.23
C LEU A 20 10.50 -0.50 13.75
N ILE A 21 10.91 0.44 12.88
CA ILE A 21 10.79 0.29 11.42
C ILE A 21 11.51 -0.98 10.99
N GLN A 22 12.78 -1.15 11.38
CA GLN A 22 13.56 -2.35 11.03
C GLN A 22 12.89 -3.64 11.51
N GLN A 23 12.36 -3.67 12.72
CA GLN A 23 11.68 -4.86 13.24
C GLN A 23 10.40 -5.16 12.45
N LEU A 24 9.56 -4.14 12.21
CA LEU A 24 8.26 -4.31 11.56
C LEU A 24 8.39 -4.72 10.08
N VAL A 25 9.31 -4.12 9.32
CA VAL A 25 9.48 -4.45 7.89
C VAL A 25 10.13 -5.81 7.67
N ASN A 26 10.81 -6.35 8.69
CA ASN A 26 11.45 -7.66 8.64
C ASN A 26 10.67 -8.75 9.38
N ILE A 27 9.42 -8.50 9.79
CA ILE A 27 8.56 -9.54 10.39
C ILE A 27 8.39 -10.66 9.37
N LYS A 28 8.87 -11.85 9.73
CA LYS A 28 8.61 -13.11 9.02
C LYS A 28 7.73 -13.98 9.88
N ASN A 29 6.63 -14.47 9.32
CA ASN A 29 5.76 -15.41 9.99
C ASN A 29 6.25 -16.85 9.74
N GLU A 30 7.33 -17.25 10.40
CA GLU A 30 7.95 -18.57 10.21
C GLU A 30 7.13 -19.70 10.85
N THR A 31 6.32 -19.39 11.87
CA THR A 31 5.54 -20.37 12.62
C THR A 31 4.11 -20.57 12.09
N GLY A 32 3.66 -19.69 11.20
CA GLY A 32 2.32 -19.72 10.61
C GLY A 32 1.19 -19.33 11.57
N VAL A 33 1.47 -18.94 12.82
CA VAL A 33 0.47 -18.65 13.87
C VAL A 33 -0.37 -17.42 13.53
N PHE A 34 0.17 -16.48 12.77
CA PHE A 34 -0.56 -15.28 12.33
C PHE A 34 -1.14 -15.39 10.91
N LEU A 35 -1.16 -16.61 10.35
CA LEU A 35 -1.82 -16.87 9.07
C LEU A 35 -3.31 -17.04 9.33
N LEU A 36 -4.11 -16.17 8.75
CA LEU A 36 -5.57 -16.31 8.78
C LEU A 36 -5.97 -17.36 7.75
N LYS A 37 -6.64 -18.42 8.20
CA LYS A 37 -7.16 -19.47 7.31
C LYS A 37 -8.64 -19.26 7.07
N LEU A 38 -9.00 -18.96 5.83
CA LEU A 38 -10.39 -18.71 5.40
C LEU A 38 -10.66 -19.56 4.15
N ASP A 39 -11.64 -20.46 4.21
CA ASP A 39 -12.11 -21.27 3.07
C ASP A 39 -10.98 -21.93 2.25
N GLY A 40 -10.01 -22.56 2.94
CA GLY A 40 -8.86 -23.23 2.30
C GLY A 40 -7.70 -22.30 1.93
N ARG A 41 -7.82 -20.98 2.15
CA ARG A 41 -6.79 -19.97 1.90
C ARG A 41 -5.94 -19.74 3.14
N VAL A 42 -4.75 -19.17 2.94
CA VAL A 42 -3.78 -18.83 3.98
C VAL A 42 -3.32 -17.38 3.74
N ILE A 43 -3.80 -16.44 4.54
CA ILE A 43 -3.51 -15.01 4.38
C ILE A 43 -2.49 -14.59 5.45
N ASP A 44 -1.37 -14.01 5.03
CA ASP A 44 -0.45 -13.35 5.96
C ASP A 44 -0.98 -11.96 6.33
N THR A 45 -1.54 -11.87 7.53
CA THR A 45 -2.14 -10.64 8.07
C THR A 45 -1.14 -9.72 8.76
N LYS A 46 0.12 -10.15 8.93
CA LYS A 46 1.14 -9.42 9.70
C LYS A 46 2.43 -9.14 8.94
N GLY A 47 2.82 -9.99 8.01
CA GLY A 47 4.08 -9.84 7.28
C GLY A 47 4.08 -8.62 6.37
N TRP A 48 5.22 -7.93 6.31
CA TRP A 48 5.45 -6.76 5.44
C TRP A 48 5.36 -7.09 3.94
N ASN A 49 5.37 -8.39 3.60
CA ASN A 49 5.30 -8.89 2.24
C ASN A 49 3.87 -8.98 1.68
N SER A 50 2.86 -8.64 2.49
CA SER A 50 1.46 -8.56 2.06
C SER A 50 1.11 -7.17 1.47
N TRP A 51 -0.13 -6.99 1.02
CA TRP A 51 -0.70 -5.71 0.61
C TRP A 51 -2.06 -5.51 1.28
N GLU A 52 -2.02 -4.94 2.48
CA GLU A 52 -3.18 -4.68 3.34
C GLU A 52 -3.29 -3.19 3.65
N TRP A 53 -4.48 -2.71 4.00
CA TRP A 53 -4.71 -1.29 4.33
C TRP A 53 -3.80 -0.77 5.45
N THR A 54 -3.38 -1.63 6.38
CA THR A 54 -2.41 -1.32 7.45
C THR A 54 -1.04 -0.94 6.91
N HIS A 55 -0.61 -1.56 5.80
CA HIS A 55 0.63 -1.19 5.10
C HIS A 55 0.52 0.21 4.48
N GLY A 56 -0.67 0.60 4.01
CA GLY A 56 -0.94 1.97 3.53
C GLY A 56 -0.66 3.03 4.60
N ILE A 57 -1.08 2.78 5.86
CA ILE A 57 -0.78 3.66 7.00
C ILE A 57 0.72 3.66 7.31
N GLY A 58 1.35 2.49 7.32
CA GLY A 58 2.80 2.36 7.54
C GLY A 58 3.62 3.14 6.50
N LEU A 59 3.28 3.02 5.21
CA LEU A 59 3.90 3.76 4.12
C LEU A 59 3.74 5.27 4.27
N TYR A 60 2.56 5.73 4.70
CA TYR A 60 2.36 7.16 5.01
C TYR A 60 3.26 7.62 6.15
N GLY A 61 3.39 6.83 7.22
CA GLY A 61 4.30 7.08 8.33
C GLY A 61 5.76 7.17 7.89
N LEU A 62 6.24 6.19 7.12
CA LEU A 62 7.60 6.17 6.56
C LEU A 62 7.86 7.37 5.66
N TRP A 63 6.89 7.74 4.83
CA TRP A 63 6.97 8.93 3.97
C TRP A 63 7.09 10.20 4.80
N LYS A 64 6.22 10.38 5.80
CA LYS A 64 6.27 11.55 6.68
C LYS A 64 7.58 11.61 7.45
N TYR A 65 8.07 10.49 7.94
CA TYR A 65 9.35 10.42 8.64
C TYR A 65 10.50 10.80 7.70
N HIS A 66 10.58 10.22 6.50
CA HIS A 66 11.55 10.61 5.47
C HIS A 66 11.51 12.13 5.19
N THR A 67 10.32 12.73 5.00
CA THR A 67 10.22 14.18 4.76
C THR A 67 10.65 15.07 5.93
N LEU A 68 10.73 14.51 7.14
CA LEU A 68 11.13 15.23 8.35
C LEU A 68 12.60 15.03 8.71
N THR A 69 13.20 13.91 8.30
CA THR A 69 14.55 13.48 8.73
C THR A 69 15.51 13.23 7.59
N ASP A 70 15.06 13.31 6.34
CA ASP A 70 15.80 12.90 5.14
C ASP A 70 16.29 11.44 5.19
N SER A 71 15.61 10.57 5.97
CA SER A 71 15.96 9.15 6.10
C SER A 71 15.86 8.43 4.75
N THR A 72 17.01 8.08 4.16
CA THR A 72 17.08 7.35 2.88
C THR A 72 16.58 5.92 3.00
N SER A 73 16.83 5.26 4.13
CA SER A 73 16.37 3.88 4.37
C SER A 73 14.84 3.76 4.34
N CYS A 74 14.11 4.74 4.85
CA CYS A 74 12.66 4.78 4.75
C CYS A 74 12.19 4.91 3.30
N LEU A 75 12.87 5.73 2.50
CA LEU A 75 12.57 5.86 1.08
C LEU A 75 12.84 4.55 0.34
N GLU A 76 13.97 3.89 0.60
CA GLU A 76 14.31 2.59 0.02
C GLU A 76 13.27 1.51 0.34
N ILE A 77 12.75 1.47 1.58
CA ILE A 77 11.67 0.55 1.97
C ILE A 77 10.40 0.81 1.15
N ILE A 78 10.03 2.09 1.00
CA ILE A 78 8.86 2.50 0.21
C ILE A 78 9.06 2.09 -1.26
N GLU A 79 10.21 2.41 -1.84
CA GLU A 79 10.55 2.09 -3.23
C GLU A 79 10.60 0.58 -3.48
N ALA A 80 11.20 -0.20 -2.59
CA ALA A 80 11.27 -1.65 -2.69
C ALA A 80 9.88 -2.29 -2.58
N LEU A 81 9.03 -1.80 -1.67
CA LEU A 81 7.65 -2.27 -1.55
C LEU A 81 6.87 -1.93 -2.83
N PHE A 82 6.96 -0.69 -3.33
CA PHE A 82 6.33 -0.35 -4.59
C PHE A 82 6.87 -1.19 -5.74
N ALA A 83 8.17 -1.34 -5.91
CA ALA A 83 8.75 -2.16 -6.98
C ALA A 83 8.21 -3.61 -6.95
N ALA A 84 8.16 -4.22 -5.77
CA ALA A 84 7.59 -5.55 -5.58
C ALA A 84 6.09 -5.62 -5.91
N ARG A 85 5.33 -4.53 -5.71
CA ARG A 85 3.87 -4.47 -5.91
C ARG A 85 3.44 -3.73 -7.16
N LEU A 86 4.36 -3.17 -7.92
CA LEU A 86 4.08 -2.75 -9.29
C LEU A 86 3.89 -3.98 -10.19
N ALA A 87 4.34 -5.16 -9.75
CA ALA A 87 3.87 -6.43 -10.29
C ALA A 87 2.34 -6.59 -10.21
N LEU A 88 1.64 -5.86 -9.33
CA LEU A 88 0.18 -5.88 -9.21
C LEU A 88 -0.53 -5.34 -10.45
N THR A 89 0.14 -4.53 -11.29
CA THR A 89 -0.41 -4.09 -12.58
C THR A 89 -0.84 -5.27 -13.45
N ARG A 90 -0.20 -6.44 -13.31
CA ARG A 90 -0.58 -7.69 -13.99
C ARG A 90 -1.96 -8.23 -13.58
N TYR A 91 -2.44 -7.84 -12.40
CA TYR A 91 -3.72 -8.25 -11.83
C TYR A 91 -4.81 -7.18 -12.01
N GLN A 92 -4.48 -6.05 -12.66
CA GLN A 92 -5.47 -5.06 -13.05
C GLN A 92 -6.41 -5.69 -14.08
N GLU A 93 -7.71 -5.59 -13.85
CA GLU A 93 -8.72 -6.08 -14.78
C GLU A 93 -8.76 -5.24 -16.06
N PRO A 94 -9.28 -5.79 -17.18
CA PRO A 94 -9.44 -5.03 -18.42
C PRO A 94 -10.28 -3.76 -18.25
N ASN A 95 -11.22 -3.74 -17.29
CA ASN A 95 -12.03 -2.57 -16.97
C ASN A 95 -11.26 -1.50 -16.18
N GLY A 96 -10.03 -1.76 -15.74
CA GLY A 96 -9.15 -0.85 -15.01
C GLY A 96 -9.20 -0.99 -13.49
N LEU A 97 -10.12 -1.78 -12.93
CA LEU A 97 -10.22 -2.01 -11.49
C LEU A 97 -9.22 -3.09 -11.03
N TRP A 98 -8.86 -3.06 -9.76
CA TRP A 98 -8.28 -4.23 -9.08
C TRP A 98 -9.36 -5.04 -8.38
N ARG A 99 -9.00 -6.28 -8.10
CA ARG A 99 -9.85 -7.23 -7.41
C ARG A 99 -9.67 -7.11 -5.90
N THR A 100 -10.72 -7.42 -5.13
CA THR A 100 -10.66 -7.53 -3.66
C THR A 100 -9.58 -8.52 -3.24
N LEU A 101 -9.55 -9.69 -3.89
CA LEU A 101 -8.46 -10.65 -3.78
C LEU A 101 -7.62 -10.53 -5.03
N ILE A 102 -6.49 -9.84 -4.88
CA ILE A 102 -5.64 -9.39 -5.98
C ILE A 102 -5.18 -10.53 -6.90
N ASP A 103 -4.72 -11.64 -6.31
CA ASP A 103 -4.14 -12.77 -7.04
C ASP A 103 -5.19 -13.82 -7.45
N HIS A 104 -6.44 -13.65 -7.01
CA HIS A 104 -7.53 -14.57 -7.27
C HIS A 104 -8.44 -14.06 -8.40
N PRO A 105 -8.70 -14.85 -9.46
CA PRO A 105 -9.59 -14.43 -10.54
C PRO A 105 -11.03 -14.17 -10.10
N ILE A 106 -11.74 -13.30 -10.82
CA ILE A 106 -13.18 -13.07 -10.60
C ILE A 106 -13.98 -14.37 -10.82
N CYS A 107 -13.61 -15.16 -11.83
CA CYS A 107 -14.26 -16.45 -12.11
C CYS A 107 -14.10 -17.48 -10.98
N GLU A 108 -13.16 -17.27 -10.06
CA GLU A 108 -12.94 -18.13 -8.90
C GLU A 108 -13.51 -17.53 -7.60
N GLY A 109 -14.27 -16.43 -7.67
CA GLY A 109 -14.98 -15.84 -6.54
C GLY A 109 -14.35 -14.57 -5.95
N SER A 110 -13.43 -13.93 -6.68
CA SER A 110 -13.01 -12.54 -6.38
C SER A 110 -13.98 -11.53 -7.02
N HIS A 111 -13.91 -10.26 -6.62
CA HIS A 111 -14.78 -9.20 -7.14
C HIS A 111 -13.94 -7.96 -7.44
N ALA A 112 -14.34 -7.14 -8.41
CA ALA A 112 -13.71 -5.84 -8.63
C ALA A 112 -14.03 -4.89 -7.48
N GLU A 113 -13.08 -4.05 -7.08
CA GLU A 113 -13.19 -3.23 -5.88
C GLU A 113 -12.68 -1.81 -6.14
N SER A 114 -13.58 -0.84 -6.05
CA SER A 114 -13.28 0.54 -6.45
C SER A 114 -12.50 1.36 -5.41
N SER A 115 -12.63 1.09 -4.11
CA SER A 115 -12.00 1.93 -3.09
C SER A 115 -10.48 1.71 -3.01
N ALA A 116 -10.01 0.47 -3.02
CA ALA A 116 -8.62 0.09 -3.14
C ALA A 116 -8.05 0.50 -4.50
N THR A 117 -8.83 0.35 -5.58
CA THR A 117 -8.43 0.85 -6.91
C THR A 117 -8.16 2.37 -6.86
N ALA A 118 -9.02 3.16 -6.21
CA ALA A 118 -8.81 4.59 -6.04
C ALA A 118 -7.52 4.87 -5.24
N GLY A 119 -7.26 4.09 -4.20
CA GLY A 119 -6.01 4.13 -3.44
C GLY A 119 -4.78 3.87 -4.32
N PHE A 120 -4.82 2.87 -5.19
CA PHE A 120 -3.70 2.53 -6.09
C PHE A 120 -3.48 3.61 -7.14
N ALA A 121 -4.56 4.09 -7.75
CA ALA A 121 -4.50 5.18 -8.72
C ALA A 121 -3.83 6.41 -8.12
N LEU A 122 -4.27 6.84 -6.93
CA LEU A 122 -3.69 7.99 -6.23
C LEU A 122 -2.23 7.75 -5.84
N GLY A 123 -1.92 6.59 -5.27
CA GLY A 123 -0.56 6.21 -4.86
C GLY A 123 0.42 6.23 -6.04
N MET A 124 0.05 5.60 -7.15
CA MET A 124 0.85 5.58 -8.38
C MET A 124 1.02 6.97 -8.99
N LEU A 125 -0.07 7.75 -9.12
CA LEU A 125 0.00 9.11 -9.67
C LEU A 125 0.87 10.04 -8.82
N LYS A 126 0.78 9.92 -7.48
CA LYS A 126 1.62 10.67 -6.55
C LYS A 126 3.09 10.25 -6.66
N ALA A 127 3.37 8.94 -6.72
CA ALA A 127 4.73 8.42 -6.88
C ALA A 127 5.36 8.85 -8.22
N LEU A 128 4.58 8.85 -9.32
CA LEU A 128 5.00 9.39 -10.62
C LEU A 128 5.28 10.90 -10.54
N ARG A 129 4.42 11.67 -9.86
CA ARG A 129 4.59 13.12 -9.69
C ARG A 129 5.86 13.46 -8.91
N LEU A 130 6.17 12.68 -7.87
CA LEU A 130 7.37 12.82 -7.04
C LEU A 130 8.61 12.15 -7.64
N ARG A 131 8.47 11.47 -8.79
CA ARG A 131 9.54 10.80 -9.55
C ARG A 131 10.18 9.59 -8.86
N TYR A 132 9.49 8.96 -7.91
CA TYR A 132 9.89 7.68 -7.29
C TYR A 132 9.74 6.51 -8.24
N ILE A 133 8.74 6.58 -9.12
CA ILE A 133 8.56 5.63 -10.22
C ILE A 133 8.48 6.42 -11.53
N ARG A 134 8.95 5.82 -12.63
CA ARG A 134 9.13 6.54 -13.91
C ARG A 134 8.59 5.81 -15.14
N SER A 135 8.09 4.57 -15.00
CA SER A 135 7.56 3.81 -16.13
C SER A 135 6.25 4.40 -16.64
N GLU A 136 6.12 4.53 -17.96
CA GLU A 136 4.88 4.96 -18.60
C GLU A 136 3.75 3.94 -18.40
N GLU A 137 4.10 2.65 -18.27
CA GLU A 137 3.16 1.58 -17.91
C GLU A 137 2.39 1.90 -16.61
N TYR A 138 3.08 2.45 -15.60
CA TYR A 138 2.45 2.82 -14.34
C TYR A 138 1.53 4.03 -14.49
N ARG A 139 1.87 4.95 -15.41
CA ARG A 139 0.98 6.06 -15.73
C ARG A 139 -0.29 5.55 -16.40
N GLU A 140 -0.15 4.70 -17.41
CA GLU A 140 -1.28 4.12 -18.12
C GLU A 140 -2.18 3.32 -17.18
N SER A 141 -1.59 2.46 -16.35
CA SER A 141 -2.32 1.66 -15.36
C SER A 141 -3.08 2.55 -14.37
N ALA A 142 -2.43 3.57 -13.81
CA ALA A 142 -3.06 4.50 -12.87
C ALA A 142 -4.16 5.37 -13.52
N VAL A 143 -3.99 5.75 -14.78
CA VAL A 143 -5.01 6.50 -15.53
C VAL A 143 -6.22 5.62 -15.84
N ARG A 144 -6.02 4.36 -16.24
CA ARG A 144 -7.13 3.40 -16.42
C ARG A 144 -7.89 3.21 -15.11
N ALA A 145 -7.17 3.06 -14.01
CA ALA A 145 -7.74 2.92 -12.67
C ALA A 145 -8.59 4.13 -12.28
N GLY A 146 -8.06 5.34 -12.46
CA GLY A 146 -8.80 6.57 -12.18
C GLY A 146 -10.07 6.70 -13.04
N LYS A 147 -10.00 6.35 -14.33
CA LYS A 147 -11.18 6.33 -15.21
C LYS A 147 -12.22 5.32 -14.76
N ALA A 148 -11.79 4.12 -14.36
CA ALA A 148 -12.68 3.06 -13.88
C ALA A 148 -13.40 3.47 -12.59
N VAL A 149 -12.68 4.04 -11.64
CA VAL A 149 -13.26 4.58 -10.40
C VAL A 149 -14.27 5.69 -10.69
N LEU A 150 -13.93 6.64 -11.58
CA LEU A 150 -14.86 7.71 -11.98
C LEU A 150 -16.14 7.17 -12.63
N ALA A 151 -16.05 6.07 -13.39
CA ALA A 151 -17.21 5.43 -13.99
C ALA A 151 -18.15 4.76 -12.96
N ASN A 152 -17.64 4.48 -11.75
CA ASN A 152 -18.39 3.90 -10.63
C ASN A 152 -18.88 4.96 -9.63
N ILE A 153 -18.79 6.25 -9.96
CA ILE A 153 -19.34 7.34 -9.14
C ILE A 153 -20.64 7.82 -9.78
N ASN A 154 -21.74 7.76 -9.05
CA ASN A 154 -23.03 8.21 -9.53
C ASN A 154 -23.14 9.76 -9.54
N ALA A 155 -24.25 10.29 -10.08
CA ALA A 155 -24.49 11.74 -10.16
C ALA A 155 -24.58 12.44 -8.79
N LEU A 156 -24.75 11.69 -7.70
CA LEU A 156 -24.76 12.20 -6.33
C LEU A 156 -23.36 12.20 -5.68
N GLY A 157 -22.36 11.65 -6.37
CA GLY A 157 -20.99 11.53 -5.85
C GLY A 157 -20.75 10.27 -5.02
N GLU A 158 -21.64 9.29 -5.06
CA GLU A 158 -21.53 8.04 -4.31
C GLU A 158 -20.85 6.95 -5.13
N LEU A 159 -20.04 6.12 -4.46
CA LEU A 159 -19.39 4.97 -5.07
C LEU A 159 -20.36 3.78 -5.12
N THR A 160 -20.63 3.24 -6.30
CA THR A 160 -21.77 2.34 -6.54
C THR A 160 -21.49 0.85 -6.30
N ASP A 161 -20.24 0.49 -6.05
CA ASP A 161 -19.73 -0.88 -5.95
C ASP A 161 -19.01 -1.15 -4.61
N LEU A 162 -19.37 -0.39 -3.57
CA LEU A 162 -18.96 -0.70 -2.20
C LEU A 162 -19.63 -2.02 -1.76
N LEU A 163 -18.79 -3.00 -1.41
CA LEU A 163 -19.23 -4.23 -0.74
C LEU A 163 -20.00 -3.85 0.53
N VAL A 164 -21.27 -4.28 0.62
CA VAL A 164 -22.05 -4.33 1.86
C VAL A 164 -21.84 -5.68 2.52
#